data_AF-A0A9E4TLK3-F1
#
_entry.id   AF-A0A9E4TLK3-F1
#
_cell.length_a   1.000
_cell.length_b   1.000
_cell.length_c   1.000
_cell.angle_alpha   90.00
_cell.angle_beta   90.00
_cell.angle_gamma   90.00
#
_symmetry.space_group_name_H-M   'P 1'
#
loop_
_entity.id
_entity.type
_entity.pdbx_description
1 polymer ?
#
loop_
_entity_poly.entity_id
_entity_poly.type
_entity_poly.pdbx_seq_one_letter_code
_entity_poly.pdbx_strand_id
1 'polypeptide(L)'
;MRLTIQMYHKVLHPPVSIDSYIPFLSDQFAEELTSLAKELGHLRFVHLNSTETGGGVAEILQSMVPLMNALGIATERIVIDPPSEFFQVTKRIHNLLQGAEGSLSKEELEVYYGSVRQVADDLRRRPVAADVWFFHDPQLLPLAGLLPRTSQEIRIWIGHIDFTTPNPSVLDTLLPLVHDYDRLIFSLPSYVPARLSETPPVSIAPPAIDPLSVKNVALSESAAADITTALGIDPARPLITQVSRFDLWKDPWGVIDA
;
A
#
# COMPACT_ATOMS: atom_id res chain seq x y z
N MET A 1 -23.51 27.76 -7.08
CA MET A 1 -22.54 26.79 -7.63
C MET A 1 -21.77 26.23 -6.45
N ARG A 2 -22.08 25.01 -5.96
CA ARG A 2 -21.27 24.40 -4.89
C ARG A 2 -19.97 23.93 -5.53
N LEU A 3 -18.84 24.51 -5.14
CA LEU A 3 -17.51 23.99 -5.48
C LEU A 3 -17.47 22.53 -5.05
N THR A 4 -17.40 21.61 -6.00
CA THR A 4 -17.25 20.18 -5.70
C THR A 4 -15.84 19.97 -5.18
N ILE A 5 -15.72 19.60 -3.90
CA ILE A 5 -14.44 19.27 -3.28
C ILE A 5 -13.86 18.07 -4.03
N GLN A 6 -12.58 18.17 -4.39
CA GLN A 6 -11.85 17.09 -5.03
C GLN A 6 -11.43 16.08 -3.96
N MET A 7 -11.87 14.83 -4.14
CA MET A 7 -11.72 13.76 -3.15
C MET A 7 -10.57 12.81 -3.50
N TYR A 8 -9.78 13.14 -4.51
CA TYR A 8 -8.57 12.41 -4.89
C TYR A 8 -7.66 13.29 -5.75
N HIS A 9 -6.36 12.99 -5.78
CA HIS A 9 -5.41 13.61 -6.69
C HIS A 9 -4.43 12.61 -7.25
N LYS A 10 -3.90 12.92 -8.44
CA LYS A 10 -2.83 12.14 -9.07
C LYS A 10 -1.48 12.62 -8.53
N VAL A 11 -0.63 11.69 -8.13
CA VAL A 11 0.74 11.97 -7.68
C VAL A 11 1.67 11.93 -8.89
N LEU A 12 2.50 12.96 -9.02
CA LEU A 12 3.53 13.02 -10.06
C LEU A 12 4.82 12.40 -9.53
N HIS A 13 5.37 11.47 -10.29
CA HIS A 13 6.64 10.83 -9.97
C HIS A 13 7.71 11.32 -10.96
N PRO A 14 8.88 11.78 -10.47
CA PRO A 14 10.02 12.04 -11.34
C PRO A 14 10.38 10.78 -12.14
N PRO A 15 10.72 10.89 -13.43
CA PRO A 15 11.13 9.75 -14.22
C PRO A 15 12.43 9.15 -13.67
N VAL A 16 12.55 7.82 -13.75
CA VAL A 16 13.76 7.06 -13.43
C VAL A 16 14.24 6.31 -14.67
N SER A 17 15.48 5.85 -14.67
CA SER A 17 15.98 4.93 -15.70
C SER A 17 16.06 3.51 -15.14
N ILE A 18 15.61 2.53 -15.92
CA ILE A 18 15.80 1.12 -15.61
C ILE A 18 17.30 0.76 -15.54
N ASP A 19 18.15 1.46 -16.30
CA ASP A 19 19.61 1.23 -16.32
C ASP A 19 20.24 1.42 -14.93
N SER A 20 19.65 2.28 -14.10
CA SER A 20 20.12 2.49 -12.72
C SER A 20 19.90 1.27 -11.83
N TYR A 21 18.96 0.38 -12.20
CA TYR A 21 18.63 -0.84 -11.47
C TYR A 21 19.35 -2.06 -12.00
N ILE A 22 19.78 -2.07 -13.27
CA ILE A 22 20.50 -3.19 -13.91
C ILE A 22 21.68 -3.71 -13.07
N PRO A 23 22.52 -2.88 -12.41
CA PRO A 23 23.63 -3.37 -11.58
C PRO A 23 23.21 -4.25 -10.38
N PHE A 24 21.94 -4.21 -9.98
CA PHE A 24 21.41 -5.03 -8.89
C PHE A 24 20.74 -6.32 -9.37
N LEU A 25 20.64 -6.53 -10.69
CA LEU A 25 19.96 -7.66 -11.31
C LEU A 25 20.96 -8.58 -12.01
N SER A 26 20.60 -9.85 -12.18
CA SER A 26 21.28 -10.70 -13.15
C SER A 26 20.82 -10.34 -14.57
N ASP A 27 21.68 -10.55 -15.56
CA ASP A 27 21.35 -10.29 -16.97
C ASP A 27 20.07 -11.04 -17.40
N GLN A 28 19.96 -12.31 -17.01
CA GLN A 28 18.77 -13.14 -17.28
C GLN A 28 17.49 -12.53 -16.69
N PHE A 29 17.54 -12.01 -15.46
CA PHE A 29 16.37 -11.44 -14.82
C PHE A 29 16.00 -10.07 -15.43
N ALA A 30 17.00 -9.27 -15.81
CA ALA A 30 16.77 -8.01 -16.52
C ALA A 30 16.11 -8.22 -17.90
N GLU A 31 16.53 -9.25 -18.64
CA GLU A 31 15.92 -9.64 -19.91
C GLU A 31 14.46 -10.10 -19.73
N GLU A 32 14.22 -10.98 -18.75
CA GLU A 32 12.88 -11.47 -18.42
C GLU A 32 11.93 -10.32 -18.03
N LEU A 33 12.38 -9.44 -17.12
CA LEU A 33 11.62 -8.27 -16.69
C LEU A 33 11.24 -7.37 -17.87
N THR A 34 12.21 -7.09 -18.75
CA THR A 34 11.99 -6.24 -19.94
C THR A 34 11.03 -6.90 -20.93
N SER A 35 11.13 -8.22 -21.13
CA SER A 35 10.22 -8.97 -21.99
C SER A 35 8.78 -8.93 -21.48
N LEU A 36 8.58 -9.23 -20.19
CA LEU A 36 7.26 -9.19 -19.55
C LEU A 36 6.67 -7.77 -19.57
N ALA A 37 7.48 -6.74 -19.29
CA ALA A 37 7.01 -5.37 -19.34
C ALA A 37 6.54 -4.97 -20.75
N LYS A 38 7.22 -5.43 -21.80
CA LYS A 38 6.83 -5.20 -23.19
C LYS A 38 5.49 -5.85 -23.52
N GLU A 39 5.22 -7.06 -23.02
CA GLU A 39 3.92 -7.72 -23.18
C GLU A 39 2.80 -6.91 -22.52
N LEU A 40 3.08 -6.28 -21.38
CA LEU A 40 2.12 -5.48 -20.61
C LEU A 40 2.05 -4.01 -21.04
N GLY A 41 2.93 -3.52 -21.90
CA GLY A 41 3.05 -2.09 -22.25
C GLY A 41 1.83 -1.49 -22.97
N HIS A 42 0.89 -2.32 -23.41
CA HIS A 42 -0.39 -1.88 -23.98
C HIS A 42 -1.46 -1.59 -22.91
N LEU A 43 -1.20 -1.94 -21.65
CA LEU A 43 -2.11 -1.77 -20.53
C LEU A 43 -1.81 -0.50 -19.73
N ARG A 44 -2.84 0.02 -19.08
CA ARG A 44 -2.79 1.14 -18.14
C ARG A 44 -3.06 0.67 -16.72
N PHE A 45 -2.12 0.93 -15.83
CA PHE A 45 -2.18 0.52 -14.43
C PHE A 45 -2.49 1.73 -13.54
N VAL A 46 -3.39 1.57 -12.58
CA VAL A 46 -3.68 2.60 -11.57
C VAL A 46 -3.58 2.02 -10.18
N HIS A 47 -2.70 2.60 -9.37
CA HIS A 47 -2.59 2.33 -7.94
C HIS A 47 -3.37 3.39 -7.16
N LEU A 48 -4.36 2.95 -6.38
CA LEU A 48 -5.11 3.78 -5.45
C LEU A 48 -4.61 3.54 -4.03
N ASN A 49 -4.29 4.60 -3.30
CA ASN A 49 -3.96 4.51 -1.88
C ASN A 49 -4.49 5.72 -1.08
N SER A 50 -4.34 5.70 0.24
CA SER A 50 -4.98 6.66 1.16
C SER A 50 -4.09 7.81 1.64
N THR A 51 -2.80 7.83 1.28
CA THR A 51 -1.89 8.90 1.69
C THR A 51 -0.79 9.09 0.65
N GLU A 52 -0.40 10.33 0.37
CA GLU A 52 0.70 10.63 -0.55
C GLU A 52 2.06 10.35 0.10
N THR A 53 2.22 10.76 1.35
CA THR A 53 3.47 10.67 2.11
C THR A 53 3.27 9.92 3.42
N GLY A 54 4.28 9.17 3.85
CA GLY A 54 4.27 8.44 5.11
C GLY A 54 3.58 7.08 5.03
N GLY A 55 4.17 6.08 5.68
CA GLY A 55 3.73 4.69 5.64
C GLY A 55 4.38 3.88 4.51
N GLY A 56 4.44 2.56 4.69
CA GLY A 56 5.15 1.65 3.77
C GLY A 56 4.57 1.63 2.35
N VAL A 57 3.24 1.73 2.20
CA VAL A 57 2.60 1.76 0.87
C VAL A 57 3.04 2.98 0.07
N ALA A 58 3.03 4.16 0.67
CA ALA A 58 3.47 5.38 0.00
C ALA A 58 4.93 5.29 -0.45
N GLU A 59 5.79 4.72 0.41
CA GLU A 59 7.20 4.49 0.10
C GLU A 59 7.38 3.53 -1.08
N ILE A 60 6.70 2.38 -1.08
CA ILE A 60 6.76 1.40 -2.18
C ILE A 60 6.30 2.04 -3.48
N LEU A 61 5.15 2.74 -3.48
CA LEU A 61 4.61 3.35 -4.68
C LEU A 61 5.46 4.54 -5.18
N GLN A 62 6.21 5.20 -4.30
CA GLN A 62 7.13 6.27 -4.69
C GLN A 62 8.21 5.78 -5.66
N SER A 63 8.66 4.53 -5.50
CA SER A 63 9.67 3.87 -6.32
C SER A 63 9.07 3.02 -7.43
N MET A 64 8.02 2.24 -7.13
CA MET A 64 7.45 1.28 -8.08
C MET A 64 6.78 1.95 -9.27
N VAL A 65 6.02 3.03 -9.05
CA VAL A 65 5.30 3.73 -10.12
C VAL A 65 6.25 4.29 -11.19
N PRO A 66 7.30 5.07 -10.86
CA PRO A 66 8.23 5.54 -11.88
C PRO A 66 9.02 4.40 -12.53
N LEU A 67 9.35 3.32 -11.79
CA LEU A 67 10.03 2.15 -12.36
C LEU A 67 9.17 1.42 -13.40
N MET A 68 7.88 1.22 -13.14
CA MET A 68 6.95 0.64 -14.11
C MET A 68 6.82 1.50 -15.37
N ASN A 69 6.78 2.83 -15.19
CA ASN A 69 6.78 3.76 -16.33
C ASN A 69 8.10 3.69 -17.12
N ALA A 70 9.25 3.56 -16.44
CA ALA A 70 10.55 3.39 -17.10
C ALA A 70 10.63 2.08 -17.91
N LEU A 71 9.90 1.04 -17.47
CA LEU A 71 9.73 -0.22 -18.19
C LEU A 71 8.69 -0.15 -19.33
N GLY A 72 8.04 1.00 -19.54
CA GLY A 72 7.09 1.21 -20.63
C GLY A 72 5.64 0.83 -20.30
N ILE A 73 5.32 0.53 -19.04
CA ILE A 73 3.95 0.29 -18.59
C ILE A 73 3.36 1.61 -18.10
N ALA A 74 2.24 2.04 -18.68
CA ALA A 74 1.60 3.30 -18.30
C ALA A 74 0.98 3.18 -16.90
N THR A 75 1.71 3.63 -15.88
CA THR A 75 1.31 3.46 -14.47
C THR A 75 1.08 4.79 -13.78
N GLU A 76 -0.06 4.93 -13.12
CA GLU A 76 -0.44 6.13 -12.37
C GLU A 76 -0.72 5.81 -10.91
N ARG A 77 -0.39 6.75 -10.02
CA ARG A 77 -0.79 6.70 -8.61
C ARG A 77 -1.83 7.76 -8.33
N ILE A 78 -2.89 7.35 -7.65
CA ILE A 78 -3.97 8.21 -7.19
C ILE A 78 -4.09 8.06 -5.68
N VAL A 79 -4.13 9.20 -5.00
CA VAL A 79 -4.33 9.28 -3.56
C VAL A 79 -5.74 9.82 -3.31
N ILE A 80 -6.51 9.14 -2.46
CA ILE A 80 -7.81 9.66 -2.03
C ILE A 80 -7.62 10.71 -0.93
N ASP A 81 -8.52 11.70 -0.90
CA ASP A 81 -8.53 12.81 0.06
C ASP A 81 -9.88 12.89 0.81
N PRO A 82 -10.19 11.90 1.66
CA PRO A 82 -11.40 11.89 2.47
C PRO A 82 -11.27 12.79 3.72
N PRO A 83 -12.39 13.10 4.41
CA PRO A 83 -12.36 13.89 5.65
C PRO A 83 -11.52 13.26 6.76
N SER A 84 -11.04 14.05 7.71
CA SER A 84 -10.15 13.59 8.79
C SER A 84 -10.73 12.44 9.64
N GLU A 85 -12.05 12.43 9.82
CA GLU A 85 -12.82 11.44 10.56
C GLU A 85 -12.69 10.05 9.94
N PHE A 86 -12.55 9.97 8.62
CA PHE A 86 -12.27 8.71 7.91
C PHE A 86 -10.94 8.09 8.35
N PHE A 87 -9.91 8.91 8.55
CA PHE A 87 -8.60 8.41 8.99
C PHE A 87 -8.61 7.92 10.44
N GLN A 88 -9.48 8.50 11.28
CA GLN A 88 -9.68 8.01 12.65
C GLN A 88 -10.33 6.62 12.64
N VAL A 89 -11.40 6.45 11.86
CA VAL A 89 -12.11 5.16 11.72
C VAL A 89 -11.21 4.12 11.07
N THR A 90 -10.49 4.46 10.00
CA THR A 90 -9.62 3.48 9.31
C THR A 90 -8.41 3.08 10.14
N LYS A 91 -7.88 3.96 11.01
CA LYS A 91 -6.90 3.56 12.03
C LYS A 91 -7.48 2.57 13.03
N ARG A 92 -8.73 2.74 13.45
CA ARG A 92 -9.42 1.77 14.31
C ARG A 92 -9.64 0.43 13.58
N ILE A 93 -10.07 0.45 12.32
CA ILE A 93 -10.19 -0.74 11.46
C ILE A 93 -8.85 -1.46 11.38
N HIS A 94 -7.76 -0.74 11.11
CA HIS A 94 -6.40 -1.30 11.05
C HIS A 94 -6.04 -2.03 12.35
N ASN A 95 -6.24 -1.39 13.51
CA ASN A 95 -5.93 -2.00 14.80
C ASN A 95 -6.79 -3.23 15.10
N LEU A 96 -8.09 -3.20 14.78
CA LEU A 96 -9.00 -4.34 14.94
C LEU A 96 -8.60 -5.50 14.03
N LEU A 97 -8.23 -5.23 12.78
CA LEU A 97 -7.75 -6.26 11.85
C LEU A 97 -6.40 -6.86 12.27
N GLN A 98 -5.61 -6.16 13.08
CA GLN A 98 -4.38 -6.69 13.69
C GLN A 98 -4.61 -7.36 15.05
N GLY A 99 -5.86 -7.47 15.52
CA GLY A 99 -6.22 -8.23 16.71
C GLY A 99 -6.61 -7.40 17.94
N ALA A 100 -6.81 -6.08 17.81
CA ALA A 100 -7.43 -5.32 18.89
C ALA A 100 -8.83 -5.86 19.22
N GLU A 101 -9.20 -5.77 20.50
CA GLU A 101 -10.55 -6.08 20.97
C GLU A 101 -11.55 -4.97 20.61
N GLY A 102 -12.83 -5.33 20.58
CA GLY A 102 -13.94 -4.42 20.32
C GLY A 102 -14.65 -4.68 18.99
N SER A 103 -15.43 -3.69 18.54
CA SER A 103 -16.18 -3.73 17.28
C SER A 103 -16.31 -2.32 16.72
N LEU A 104 -16.73 -2.20 15.45
CA LEU A 104 -17.06 -0.91 14.85
C LEU A 104 -18.49 -0.53 15.20
N SER A 105 -18.71 0.73 15.59
CA SER A 105 -20.06 1.26 15.78
C SER A 105 -20.75 1.48 14.42
N LYS A 106 -22.07 1.67 14.44
CA LYS A 106 -22.82 2.01 13.21
C LYS A 106 -22.36 3.35 12.64
N GLU A 107 -22.12 4.33 13.51
CA GLU A 107 -21.65 5.66 13.15
C GLU A 107 -20.25 5.59 12.50
N GLU A 108 -19.35 4.75 13.02
CA GLU A 108 -18.03 4.52 12.42
C GLU A 108 -18.16 3.90 11.02
N LEU A 109 -19.04 2.91 10.85
CA LEU A 109 -19.30 2.31 9.54
C LEU A 109 -19.91 3.31 8.55
N GLU A 110 -20.82 4.18 8.99
CA GLU A 110 -21.39 5.25 8.15
C GLU A 110 -20.32 6.25 7.71
N VAL A 111 -19.39 6.63 8.60
CA VAL A 111 -18.24 7.48 8.23
C VAL A 111 -17.36 6.80 7.20
N TYR A 112 -17.02 5.52 7.42
CA TYR A 112 -16.18 4.75 6.53
C TYR A 112 -16.80 4.59 5.13
N TYR A 113 -17.98 4.00 5.02
CA TYR A 113 -18.66 3.79 3.74
C TYR A 113 -19.09 5.12 3.10
N GLY A 114 -19.53 6.10 3.88
CA GLY A 114 -19.93 7.41 3.40
C GLY A 114 -18.77 8.16 2.74
N SER A 115 -17.58 8.13 3.35
CA SER A 115 -16.38 8.77 2.78
C SER A 115 -15.94 8.09 1.49
N VAL A 116 -15.91 6.75 1.45
CA VAL A 116 -15.55 6.00 0.24
C VAL A 116 -16.58 6.24 -0.88
N ARG A 117 -17.87 6.41 -0.54
CA ARG A 117 -18.91 6.80 -1.51
C ARG A 117 -18.67 8.19 -2.10
N GLN A 118 -18.25 9.16 -1.30
CA GLN A 118 -17.90 10.50 -1.80
C GLN A 118 -16.71 10.45 -2.78
N VAL A 119 -15.69 9.64 -2.47
CA VAL A 119 -14.57 9.37 -3.39
C VAL A 119 -15.07 8.73 -4.68
N ALA A 120 -15.92 7.70 -4.58
CA ALA A 120 -16.49 7.02 -5.75
C ALA A 120 -17.31 7.97 -6.63
N ASP A 121 -18.15 8.82 -6.03
CA ASP A 121 -18.94 9.83 -6.74
C ASP A 121 -18.04 10.82 -7.49
N ASP A 122 -16.89 11.16 -6.91
CA ASP A 122 -15.92 12.05 -7.53
C ASP A 122 -15.18 11.41 -8.70
N LEU A 123 -14.76 10.14 -8.55
CA LEU A 123 -14.21 9.35 -9.64
C LEU A 123 -15.21 9.13 -10.78
N ARG A 124 -16.52 9.02 -10.49
CA ARG A 124 -17.54 8.94 -11.55
C ARG A 124 -17.70 10.26 -12.32
N ARG A 125 -17.56 11.41 -11.65
CA ARG A 125 -17.60 12.72 -12.32
C ARG A 125 -16.34 13.02 -13.11
N ARG A 126 -15.20 12.52 -12.63
CA ARG A 126 -13.88 12.68 -13.23
C ARG A 126 -13.25 11.30 -13.38
N PRO A 127 -13.62 10.57 -14.45
CA PRO A 127 -13.19 9.20 -14.63
C PRO A 127 -11.69 9.11 -14.86
N VAL A 128 -11.11 8.06 -14.32
CA VAL A 128 -9.74 7.64 -14.55
C VAL A 128 -9.81 6.35 -15.35
N ALA A 129 -9.05 6.28 -16.43
CA ALA A 129 -9.00 5.10 -17.30
C ALA A 129 -7.84 4.19 -16.89
N ALA A 130 -8.16 2.95 -16.53
CA ALA A 130 -7.19 1.90 -16.27
C ALA A 130 -7.73 0.55 -16.75
N ASP A 131 -6.82 -0.30 -17.22
CA ASP A 131 -7.10 -1.70 -17.53
C ASP A 131 -6.91 -2.57 -16.27
N VAL A 132 -5.94 -2.18 -15.42
CA VAL A 132 -5.65 -2.86 -14.15
C VAL A 132 -5.65 -1.86 -13.00
N TRP A 133 -6.47 -2.14 -11.99
CA TRP A 133 -6.59 -1.33 -10.78
C TRP A 133 -6.03 -2.06 -9.57
N PHE A 134 -5.23 -1.35 -8.78
CA PHE A 134 -4.69 -1.83 -7.52
C PHE A 134 -5.23 -0.97 -6.38
N PHE A 135 -5.95 -1.58 -5.45
CA PHE A 135 -6.53 -0.91 -4.29
C PHE A 135 -5.76 -1.33 -3.05
N HIS A 136 -5.08 -0.36 -2.44
CA HIS A 136 -4.19 -0.62 -1.32
C HIS A 136 -4.91 -0.44 0.02
N ASP A 137 -4.85 -1.48 0.85
CA ASP A 137 -5.29 -1.53 2.24
C ASP A 137 -6.81 -1.36 2.49
N PRO A 138 -7.29 -1.59 3.73
CA PRO A 138 -8.71 -1.53 4.06
C PRO A 138 -9.38 -0.19 3.80
N GLN A 139 -8.65 0.93 3.74
CA GLN A 139 -9.20 2.25 3.45
C GLN A 139 -10.00 2.27 2.13
N LEU A 140 -9.55 1.49 1.14
CA LEU A 140 -10.12 1.50 -0.20
C LEU A 140 -10.98 0.28 -0.52
N LEU A 141 -11.07 -0.66 0.42
CA LEU A 141 -11.74 -1.95 0.19
C LEU A 141 -13.17 -1.83 -0.39
N PRO A 142 -14.04 -0.89 0.02
CA PRO A 142 -15.39 -0.79 -0.53
C PRO A 142 -15.44 -0.12 -1.90
N LEU A 143 -14.34 0.51 -2.35
CA LEU A 143 -14.36 1.39 -3.52
C LEU A 143 -14.64 0.63 -4.81
N ALA A 144 -14.13 -0.60 -4.94
CA ALA A 144 -14.35 -1.43 -6.12
C ALA A 144 -15.85 -1.62 -6.42
N GLY A 145 -16.65 -2.09 -5.45
CA GLY A 145 -18.09 -2.29 -5.64
C GLY A 145 -18.89 -1.02 -5.96
N LEU A 146 -18.33 0.16 -5.68
CA LEU A 146 -18.96 1.44 -5.97
C LEU A 146 -18.61 1.97 -7.37
N LEU A 147 -17.51 1.55 -7.98
CA LEU A 147 -17.11 2.06 -9.30
C LEU A 147 -17.72 1.22 -10.43
N PRO A 148 -18.23 1.86 -11.50
CA PRO A 148 -18.71 1.13 -12.68
C PRO A 148 -17.59 0.27 -13.23
N ARG A 149 -17.91 -0.96 -13.66
CA ARG A 149 -16.93 -1.94 -14.13
C ARG A 149 -17.15 -2.24 -15.61
N THR A 150 -16.10 -2.15 -16.40
CA THR A 150 -16.10 -2.75 -17.75
C THR A 150 -15.67 -4.22 -17.69
N SER A 151 -16.09 -5.04 -18.65
CA SER A 151 -15.77 -6.47 -18.67
C SER A 151 -14.29 -6.79 -18.90
N GLN A 152 -13.47 -5.78 -19.22
CA GLN A 152 -12.05 -5.91 -19.52
C GLN A 152 -11.16 -5.48 -18.34
N GLU A 153 -11.72 -4.76 -17.36
CA GLU A 153 -11.00 -4.30 -16.17
C GLU A 153 -10.69 -5.45 -15.20
N ILE A 154 -9.45 -5.46 -14.72
CA ILE A 154 -8.98 -6.29 -13.61
C ILE A 154 -8.84 -5.42 -12.36
N ARG A 155 -9.44 -5.84 -11.25
CA ARG A 155 -9.36 -5.16 -9.95
C ARG A 155 -8.66 -6.05 -8.94
N ILE A 156 -7.59 -5.53 -8.35
CA ILE A 156 -6.73 -6.24 -7.43
C ILE A 156 -6.76 -5.49 -6.10
N TRP A 157 -7.10 -6.20 -5.02
CA TRP A 157 -6.94 -5.67 -3.66
C TRP A 157 -5.64 -6.16 -3.06
N ILE A 158 -4.90 -5.27 -2.40
CA ILE A 158 -3.64 -5.59 -1.74
C ILE A 158 -3.76 -5.24 -0.25
N GLY A 159 -3.69 -6.25 0.61
CA GLY A 159 -3.64 -6.08 2.06
C GLY A 159 -2.20 -6.06 2.56
N HIS A 160 -1.73 -4.91 3.06
CA HIS A 160 -0.36 -4.73 3.54
C HIS A 160 -0.20 -4.98 5.05
N ILE A 161 -1.31 -5.17 5.76
CA ILE A 161 -1.33 -5.36 7.21
C ILE A 161 -1.29 -6.84 7.59
N ASP A 162 -1.08 -7.08 8.88
CA ASP A 162 -1.14 -8.41 9.48
C ASP A 162 -2.60 -8.83 9.70
N PHE A 163 -2.99 -9.97 9.13
CA PHE A 163 -4.29 -10.61 9.31
C PHE A 163 -4.18 -12.02 9.94
N THR A 164 -3.15 -12.27 10.74
CA THR A 164 -2.97 -13.56 11.43
C THR A 164 -4.02 -13.78 12.52
N THR A 165 -4.33 -12.74 13.29
CA THR A 165 -5.32 -12.77 14.39
C THR A 165 -6.33 -11.62 14.29
N PRO A 166 -7.08 -11.48 13.19
CA PRO A 166 -7.98 -10.35 13.00
C PRO A 166 -9.19 -10.45 13.89
N ASN A 167 -9.68 -9.31 14.37
CA ASN A 167 -10.94 -9.23 15.09
C ASN A 167 -12.08 -9.82 14.23
N PRO A 168 -12.76 -10.89 14.68
CA PRO A 168 -13.77 -11.57 13.87
C PRO A 168 -14.92 -10.67 13.44
N SER A 169 -15.36 -9.73 14.28
CA SER A 169 -16.48 -8.84 13.96
C SER A 169 -16.13 -7.90 12.80
N VAL A 170 -14.92 -7.34 12.77
CA VAL A 170 -14.47 -6.48 11.69
C VAL A 170 -14.20 -7.28 10.43
N LEU A 171 -13.59 -8.46 10.57
CA LEU A 171 -13.38 -9.36 9.45
C LEU A 171 -14.73 -9.72 8.82
N ASP A 172 -15.70 -10.20 9.57
CA ASP A 172 -17.02 -10.58 9.04
C ASP A 172 -17.77 -9.40 8.39
N THR A 173 -17.49 -8.16 8.82
CA THR A 173 -18.06 -6.94 8.23
C THR A 173 -17.41 -6.57 6.89
N LEU A 174 -16.09 -6.73 6.78
CA LEU A 174 -15.31 -6.25 5.63
C LEU A 174 -15.00 -7.34 4.59
N LEU A 175 -14.93 -8.60 5.01
CA LEU A 175 -14.61 -9.76 4.18
C LEU A 175 -15.51 -9.85 2.93
N PRO A 176 -16.83 -9.62 3.00
CA PRO A 176 -17.68 -9.71 1.81
C PRO A 176 -17.27 -8.73 0.69
N LEU A 177 -16.62 -7.62 1.02
CA LEU A 177 -16.21 -6.61 0.03
C LEU A 177 -15.07 -7.11 -0.86
N VAL A 178 -14.32 -8.15 -0.45
CA VAL A 178 -13.24 -8.71 -1.28
C VAL A 178 -13.77 -9.39 -2.54
N HIS A 179 -15.06 -9.72 -2.60
CA HIS A 179 -15.68 -10.31 -3.78
C HIS A 179 -15.86 -9.34 -4.96
N ASP A 180 -15.68 -8.04 -4.73
CA ASP A 180 -15.67 -7.03 -5.80
C ASP A 180 -14.35 -6.98 -6.58
N TYR A 181 -13.40 -7.85 -6.22
CA TYR A 181 -12.05 -7.94 -6.79
C TYR A 181 -11.83 -9.27 -7.52
N ASP A 182 -10.92 -9.26 -8.49
CA ASP A 182 -10.54 -10.44 -9.28
C ASP A 182 -9.36 -11.19 -8.68
N ARG A 183 -8.56 -10.51 -7.85
CA ARG A 183 -7.39 -11.09 -7.19
C ARG A 183 -7.10 -10.35 -5.89
N LEU A 184 -6.63 -11.11 -4.91
CA LEU A 184 -6.15 -10.59 -3.64
C LEU A 184 -4.64 -10.81 -3.54
N ILE A 185 -3.92 -9.84 -3.00
CA ILE A 185 -2.48 -9.93 -2.75
C ILE A 185 -2.20 -9.69 -1.27
N PHE A 186 -1.37 -10.57 -0.69
CA PHE A 186 -0.87 -10.46 0.69
C PHE A 186 0.65 -10.59 0.72
N SER A 187 1.28 -10.00 1.74
CA SER A 187 2.74 -10.05 1.91
C SER A 187 3.26 -11.44 2.30
N LEU A 188 2.47 -12.22 3.05
CA LEU A 188 2.84 -13.53 3.58
C LEU A 188 1.67 -14.51 3.50
N PRO A 189 1.91 -15.83 3.38
CA PRO A 189 0.84 -16.83 3.41
C PRO A 189 0.04 -16.81 4.72
N SER A 190 0.69 -16.53 5.85
CA SER A 190 0.05 -16.41 7.16
C SER A 190 -0.89 -15.21 7.29
N TYR A 191 -0.79 -14.22 6.39
CA TYR A 191 -1.65 -13.04 6.37
C TYR A 191 -2.92 -13.28 5.55
N VAL A 192 -3.15 -14.49 5.06
CA VAL A 192 -4.40 -14.85 4.39
C VAL A 192 -5.39 -15.32 5.47
N PRO A 193 -6.43 -14.55 5.84
CA PRO A 193 -7.38 -14.96 6.86
C PRO A 193 -7.99 -16.33 6.53
N ALA A 194 -7.99 -17.24 7.51
CA ALA A 194 -8.52 -18.61 7.31
C ALA A 194 -10.00 -18.65 6.88
N ARG A 195 -10.77 -17.61 7.21
CA ARG A 195 -12.18 -17.47 6.82
C ARG A 195 -12.38 -17.04 5.35
N LEU A 196 -11.32 -16.81 4.58
CA LEU A 196 -11.37 -16.51 3.14
C LEU A 196 -11.77 -17.71 2.24
N SER A 197 -12.44 -18.74 2.77
CA SER A 197 -12.98 -19.83 1.94
C SER A 197 -13.99 -19.24 0.95
N GLU A 198 -13.80 -19.48 -0.36
CA GLU A 198 -14.60 -18.94 -1.49
C GLU A 198 -14.23 -17.53 -1.99
N THR A 199 -12.97 -17.13 -1.84
CA THR A 199 -12.50 -15.81 -2.29
C THR A 199 -11.86 -15.80 -3.67
N PRO A 200 -11.67 -14.61 -4.28
CA PRO A 200 -10.90 -14.50 -5.51
C PRO A 200 -9.49 -15.10 -5.34
N PRO A 201 -8.84 -15.53 -6.44
CA PRO A 201 -7.48 -16.04 -6.40
C PRO A 201 -6.54 -15.19 -5.55
N VAL A 202 -5.79 -15.85 -4.67
CA VAL A 202 -4.80 -15.20 -3.79
C VAL A 202 -3.41 -15.34 -4.38
N SER A 203 -2.63 -14.27 -4.32
CA SER A 203 -1.20 -14.26 -4.61
C SER A 203 -0.41 -13.74 -3.42
N ILE A 204 0.78 -14.29 -3.20
CA ILE A 204 1.70 -13.82 -2.17
C ILE A 204 2.78 -12.99 -2.85
N ALA A 205 2.90 -11.73 -2.45
CA ALA A 205 3.91 -10.81 -2.96
C ALA A 205 4.51 -10.02 -1.79
N PRO A 206 5.68 -10.43 -1.27
CA PRO A 206 6.36 -9.70 -0.21
C PRO A 206 6.70 -8.26 -0.64
N PRO A 207 6.69 -7.30 0.29
CA PRO A 207 7.15 -5.95 -0.03
C PRO A 207 8.65 -5.97 -0.39
N ALA A 208 9.05 -5.05 -1.25
CA ALA A 208 10.44 -4.87 -1.67
C ALA A 208 10.99 -3.52 -1.19
N ILE A 209 12.31 -3.40 -1.19
CA ILE A 209 13.02 -2.14 -0.96
C ILE A 209 13.57 -1.61 -2.28
N ASP A 210 13.64 -0.28 -2.42
CA ASP A 210 14.34 0.36 -3.53
C ASP A 210 15.81 0.61 -3.15
N PRO A 211 16.79 -0.08 -3.78
CA PRO A 211 18.20 0.07 -3.45
C PRO A 211 18.76 1.47 -3.76
N LEU A 212 18.05 2.27 -4.56
CA LEU A 212 18.45 3.63 -4.94
C LEU A 212 17.77 4.71 -4.10
N SER A 213 16.82 4.35 -3.24
CA SER A 213 16.18 5.31 -2.34
C SER A 213 17.15 5.77 -1.24
N VAL A 214 17.00 7.02 -0.79
CA VAL A 214 17.83 7.63 0.26
C VAL A 214 17.96 6.75 1.51
N LYS A 215 16.92 5.95 1.82
CA LYS A 215 16.90 5.04 2.96
C LYS A 215 17.85 3.84 2.81
N ASN A 216 18.08 3.36 1.58
CA ASN A 216 18.76 2.09 1.33
C ASN A 216 20.10 2.24 0.58
N VAL A 217 20.41 3.42 0.02
CA VAL A 217 21.71 3.66 -0.61
C VAL A 217 22.84 3.48 0.41
N ALA A 218 23.96 2.92 -0.06
CA ALA A 218 25.12 2.71 0.79
C ALA A 218 25.66 4.04 1.32
N LEU A 219 25.83 4.12 2.64
CA LEU A 219 26.46 5.24 3.31
C LEU A 219 27.90 4.87 3.66
N SER A 220 28.85 5.79 3.45
CA SER A 220 30.23 5.59 3.89
C SER A 220 30.30 5.43 5.41
N GLU A 221 31.20 4.58 5.90
CA GLU A 221 31.39 4.36 7.35
C GLU A 221 31.66 5.66 8.12
N SER A 222 32.41 6.60 7.56
CA SER A 222 32.68 7.91 8.20
C SER A 222 31.39 8.72 8.38
N ALA A 223 30.58 8.85 7.34
CA ALA A 223 29.30 9.55 7.45
C ALA A 223 28.33 8.86 8.41
N ALA A 224 28.31 7.53 8.45
CA ALA A 224 27.50 6.78 9.42
C ALA A 224 27.97 7.04 10.87
N ALA A 225 29.30 7.06 11.10
CA ALA A 225 29.90 7.38 12.39
C ALA A 225 29.61 8.83 12.83
N ASP A 226 29.68 9.78 11.91
CA ASP A 226 29.38 11.19 12.18
C ASP A 226 27.92 11.38 12.60
N ILE A 227 26.97 10.76 11.88
CA ILE A 227 25.54 10.82 12.20
C ILE A 227 25.25 10.20 13.57
N THR A 228 25.78 9.00 13.83
CA THR A 228 25.54 8.29 15.09
C THR A 228 26.15 9.03 16.28
N THR A 229 27.38 9.54 16.15
CA THR A 229 28.04 10.35 17.19
C THR A 229 27.27 11.64 17.47
N ALA A 230 26.75 12.30 16.44
CA ALA A 230 25.93 13.51 16.59
C ALA A 230 24.62 13.25 17.34
N LEU A 231 24.08 12.02 17.27
CA LEU A 231 22.92 11.57 18.05
C LEU A 231 23.27 11.11 19.48
N GLY A 232 24.55 11.20 19.88
CA GLY A 232 25.03 10.74 21.19
C GLY A 232 25.23 9.23 21.29
N ILE A 233 25.26 8.52 20.16
CA ILE A 233 25.49 7.07 20.09
C ILE A 233 26.98 6.84 19.85
N ASP A 234 27.59 5.97 20.66
CA ASP A 234 29.02 5.62 20.56
C ASP A 234 29.22 4.48 19.55
N PRO A 235 29.80 4.74 18.37
CA PRO A 235 29.97 3.73 17.32
C PRO A 235 31.03 2.67 17.66
N ALA A 236 31.84 2.87 18.71
CA ALA A 236 32.85 1.90 19.13
C ALA A 236 32.28 0.78 20.02
N ARG A 237 31.02 0.89 20.45
CA ARG A 237 30.33 -0.13 21.26
C ARG A 237 29.28 -0.87 20.45
N PRO A 238 28.94 -2.12 20.82
CA PRO A 238 27.84 -2.85 20.17
C PRO A 238 26.54 -2.06 20.22
N LEU A 239 25.83 -2.03 19.09
CA LEU A 239 24.56 -1.32 18.92
C LEU A 239 23.44 -2.33 18.67
N ILE A 240 22.39 -2.25 19.48
CA ILE A 240 21.11 -2.93 19.24
C ILE A 240 20.12 -1.85 18.79
N THR A 241 19.36 -2.11 17.73
CA THR A 241 18.46 -1.10 17.16
C THR A 241 17.17 -1.73 16.66
N GLN A 242 16.06 -1.06 16.95
CA GLN A 242 14.77 -1.30 16.34
C GLN A 242 14.31 -0.02 15.62
N VAL A 243 14.03 -0.11 14.33
CA VAL A 243 13.45 1.00 13.55
C VAL A 243 11.98 0.69 13.30
N SER A 244 11.10 1.34 14.05
CA SER A 244 9.65 1.12 13.97
C SER A 244 8.88 2.40 14.36
N ARG A 245 7.57 2.42 14.07
CA ARG A 245 6.69 3.43 14.66
C ARG A 245 6.49 3.10 16.13
N PHE A 246 6.35 4.13 16.97
CA PHE A 246 5.87 3.96 18.35
C PHE A 246 4.39 3.56 18.34
N ASP A 247 4.16 2.28 18.18
CA ASP A 247 2.87 1.64 18.07
C ASP A 247 2.88 0.36 18.92
N LEU A 248 1.76 0.06 19.55
CA LEU A 248 1.64 -1.06 20.50
C LEU A 248 2.07 -2.39 19.85
N TRP A 249 1.76 -2.57 18.56
CA TRP A 249 2.05 -3.79 17.81
C TRP A 249 3.53 -3.92 17.39
N LYS A 250 4.36 -2.92 17.69
CA LYS A 250 5.81 -2.97 17.47
C LYS A 250 6.59 -3.35 18.72
N ASP A 251 5.91 -3.52 19.85
CA ASP A 251 6.46 -3.99 21.12
C ASP A 251 7.79 -3.31 21.51
N PRO A 252 7.80 -1.96 21.66
CA PRO A 252 9.02 -1.26 22.05
C PRO A 252 9.51 -1.67 23.45
N TRP A 253 8.61 -2.14 24.33
CA TRP A 253 8.98 -2.60 25.68
C TRP A 253 9.66 -3.96 25.64
N GLY A 254 9.17 -4.91 24.84
CA GLY A 254 9.84 -6.19 24.64
C GLY A 254 11.25 -6.04 24.06
N VAL A 255 11.52 -4.99 23.29
CA VAL A 255 12.89 -4.67 22.81
C VAL A 255 13.80 -4.13 23.91
N ILE A 256 13.25 -3.44 24.92
CA ILE A 256 14.02 -2.99 26.09
C ILE A 256 14.35 -4.16 27.02
N ASP A 257 13.45 -5.13 27.14
CA ASP A 257 13.63 -6.31 28.00
C ASP A 257 14.59 -7.37 27.42
N ALA A 258 14.79 -7.38 26.09
CA ALA A 258 15.61 -8.35 25.35
C ALA A 258 17.12 -8.07 25.43
#